data_AF-A0A7C7J3B5-F1
#
_entry.id   AF-A0A7C7J3B5-F1
#
_cell.length_a   1.000
_cell.length_b   1.000
_cell.length_c   1.000
_cell.angle_alpha   90.00
_cell.angle_beta   90.00
_cell.angle_gamma   90.00
#
_symmetry.space_group_name_H-M   'P 1'
#
loop_
_entity.id
_entity.type
_entity.pdbx_description
1 polymer ?
#
loop_
_entity_poly.entity_id
_entity_poly.type
_entity_poly.pdbx_seq_one_letter_code
_entity_poly.pdbx_strand_id
1 'polypeptide(L)'
;AETGERVWHFQGVHHGLWDYDFPSAPMLVDITVDGKRIKALAQTSKQGFTYVLDRATGEPVWPIVERAVPQSTVPGERTVATQPGKWQTLDITLVDRHITVILNGTKIIDNEPLLGCTGGALWSNEFRPGPLYLQGDHSAVKYRNMVLTPVVN
;
A
#
# COMPACT_ATOMS: atom_id res chain seq x y z
N ALA A 1 27.73 -14.28 6.50
CA ALA A 1 27.39 -12.95 7.05
C ALA A 1 28.53 -12.38 7.90
N GLU A 2 29.79 -12.71 7.60
CA GLU A 2 30.92 -12.52 8.53
C GLU A 2 31.50 -11.10 8.50
N THR A 3 31.35 -10.38 7.38
CA THR A 3 32.00 -9.08 7.16
C THR A 3 31.05 -7.88 7.30
N GLY A 4 29.73 -8.11 7.28
CA GLY A 4 28.74 -7.02 7.20
C GLY A 4 28.78 -6.24 5.88
N GLU A 5 29.54 -6.70 4.88
CA GLU A 5 29.65 -6.04 3.59
C GLU A 5 28.31 -6.06 2.84
N ARG A 6 27.95 -4.91 2.28
CA ARG A 6 26.69 -4.74 1.54
C ARG A 6 26.78 -5.44 0.19
N VAL A 7 25.99 -6.48 -0.01
CA VAL A 7 25.90 -7.22 -1.29
C VAL A 7 25.10 -6.44 -2.33
N TRP A 8 23.94 -5.92 -1.96
CA TRP A 8 23.09 -5.10 -2.82
C TRP A 8 22.27 -4.12 -1.97
N HIS A 9 21.64 -3.15 -2.63
CA HIS A 9 20.77 -2.17 -2.01
C HIS A 9 19.61 -1.82 -2.95
N PHE A 10 18.43 -1.63 -2.38
CA PHE A 10 17.27 -1.08 -3.05
C PHE A 10 16.70 0.05 -2.20
N GLN A 11 16.43 1.20 -2.84
CA GLN A 11 15.81 2.37 -2.20
C GLN A 11 14.36 2.49 -2.69
N GLY A 12 13.39 2.14 -1.83
CA GLY A 12 11.96 2.31 -2.16
C GLY A 12 11.40 3.70 -1.87
N VAL A 13 12.07 4.47 -1.01
CA VAL A 13 11.73 5.86 -0.71
C VAL A 13 12.95 6.71 -1.00
N HIS A 14 12.92 7.46 -2.11
CA HIS A 14 14.05 8.26 -2.58
C HIS A 14 14.32 9.48 -1.68
N HIS A 15 13.25 10.12 -1.20
CA HIS A 15 13.32 11.12 -0.14
C HIS A 15 12.06 11.05 0.75
N GLY A 16 12.23 10.76 2.04
CA GLY A 16 11.13 10.56 2.98
C GLY A 16 10.63 11.87 3.57
N LEU A 17 9.36 12.20 3.31
CA LEU A 17 8.67 13.34 3.92
C LEU A 17 7.41 12.93 4.70
N TRP A 18 6.93 11.70 4.50
CA TRP A 18 5.60 11.25 4.91
C TRP A 18 5.59 9.94 5.70
N ASP A 19 6.69 9.60 6.38
CA ASP A 19 6.77 8.38 7.21
C ASP A 19 6.40 7.11 6.42
N TYR A 20 6.81 7.04 5.15
CA TYR A 20 6.56 5.90 4.25
C TYR A 20 7.54 4.75 4.44
N ASP A 21 7.86 4.47 5.69
CA ASP A 21 8.82 3.45 6.10
C ASP A 21 8.37 2.04 5.73
N PHE A 22 9.30 1.12 5.94
CA PHE A 22 9.11 -0.31 5.80
C PHE A 22 8.84 -0.90 7.19
N PRO A 23 7.58 -1.04 7.61
CA PRO A 23 7.25 -1.30 9.01
C PRO A 23 7.51 -2.74 9.45
N SER A 24 7.73 -3.66 8.50
CA SER A 24 7.85 -5.09 8.75
C SER A 24 9.22 -5.63 8.31
N ALA A 25 9.62 -6.76 8.89
CA ALA A 25 10.79 -7.49 8.42
C ALA A 25 10.52 -8.12 7.04
N PRO A 26 11.56 -8.27 6.19
CA PRO A 26 11.42 -8.90 4.89
C PRO A 26 11.08 -10.38 5.02
N MET A 27 10.19 -10.88 4.16
CA MET A 27 9.88 -12.31 4.04
C MET A 27 10.73 -12.94 2.93
N LEU A 28 11.38 -14.07 3.21
CA LEU A 28 12.07 -14.85 2.18
C LEU A 28 11.12 -15.92 1.64
N VAL A 29 10.83 -15.87 0.34
CA VAL A 29 9.87 -16.75 -0.31
C VAL A 29 10.43 -17.28 -1.62
N ASP A 30 10.11 -18.52 -1.98
CA ASP A 30 10.45 -19.08 -3.28
C ASP A 30 9.19 -19.07 -4.15
N ILE A 31 9.21 -18.31 -5.25
CA ILE A 31 8.05 -18.10 -6.14
C ILE A 31 8.36 -18.60 -7.55
N THR A 32 7.32 -18.82 -8.35
CA THR A 32 7.46 -19.12 -9.79
C THR A 32 6.78 -18.03 -10.58
N VAL A 33 7.52 -17.37 -11.48
CA VAL A 33 7.03 -16.31 -12.37
C VAL A 33 7.39 -16.70 -13.79
N ASP A 34 6.41 -16.78 -14.68
CA ASP A 34 6.59 -17.17 -16.09
C ASP A 34 7.38 -18.48 -16.28
N GLY A 35 7.12 -19.46 -15.40
CA GLY A 35 7.80 -20.77 -15.40
C GLY A 35 9.22 -20.76 -14.78
N LYS A 36 9.77 -19.60 -14.42
CA LYS A 36 11.07 -19.48 -13.76
C LYS A 36 10.90 -19.47 -12.23
N ARG A 37 11.61 -20.36 -11.54
CA ARG A 37 11.71 -20.32 -10.07
C ARG A 37 12.65 -19.20 -9.63
N ILE A 38 12.19 -18.36 -8.72
CA ILE A 38 12.90 -17.19 -8.19
C ILE A 38 12.95 -17.30 -6.67
N LYS A 39 14.14 -17.12 -6.12
CA LYS A 39 14.40 -16.99 -4.70
C LYS A 39 14.17 -15.54 -4.31
N ALA A 40 12.96 -15.19 -3.88
CA ALA A 40 12.56 -13.80 -3.68
C ALA A 40 12.64 -13.35 -2.21
N LEU A 41 12.70 -12.03 -2.05
CA LEU A 41 12.45 -11.28 -0.83
C LEU A 41 11.20 -10.42 -1.08
N ALA A 42 10.19 -10.56 -0.21
CA ALA A 42 8.96 -9.78 -0.25
C ALA A 42 8.90 -8.83 0.96
N GLN A 43 8.74 -7.54 0.69
CA GLN A 43 8.84 -6.49 1.69
C GLN A 43 7.68 -5.49 1.54
N THR A 44 6.82 -5.41 2.56
CA THR A 44 5.69 -4.46 2.56
C THR A 44 6.15 -3.05 2.94
N SER A 45 5.55 -2.03 2.33
CA SER A 45 5.83 -0.61 2.58
C SER A 45 4.55 0.17 2.89
N LYS A 46 4.66 1.22 3.72
CA LYS A 46 3.60 2.20 3.95
C LYS A 46 3.21 2.99 2.70
N GLN A 47 3.98 2.90 1.60
CA GLN A 47 3.59 3.42 0.28
C GLN A 47 2.41 2.66 -0.37
N GLY A 48 1.88 1.61 0.28
CA GLY A 48 0.70 0.88 -0.17
C GLY A 48 0.99 -0.23 -1.19
N PHE A 49 2.24 -0.72 -1.26
CA PHE A 49 2.64 -1.84 -2.10
C PHE A 49 3.69 -2.73 -1.42
N THR A 50 3.83 -3.94 -1.96
CA THR A 50 4.87 -4.91 -1.58
C THR A 50 5.95 -4.93 -2.66
N TYR A 51 7.20 -4.65 -2.26
CA TYR A 51 8.36 -4.84 -3.12
C TYR A 51 8.75 -6.30 -3.12
N VAL A 52 8.92 -6.87 -4.31
CA VAL A 52 9.40 -8.24 -4.48
C VAL A 52 10.66 -8.22 -5.32
N LEU A 53 11.77 -8.63 -4.70
CA LEU A 53 13.11 -8.58 -5.28
C LEU A 53 13.69 -10.00 -5.33
N ASP A 54 14.53 -10.32 -6.31
CA ASP A 54 15.40 -11.49 -6.22
C ASP A 54 16.37 -11.28 -5.04
N ARG A 55 16.35 -12.18 -4.06
CA ARG A 55 17.11 -11.99 -2.82
C ARG A 55 18.63 -12.10 -2.99
N ALA A 56 19.09 -12.68 -4.11
CA ALA A 56 20.50 -12.77 -4.42
C ALA A 56 21.04 -11.49 -5.07
N THR A 57 20.23 -10.83 -5.91
CA THR A 57 20.68 -9.68 -6.73
C THR A 57 20.11 -8.34 -6.30
N GLY A 58 18.97 -8.34 -5.60
CA GLY A 58 18.21 -7.12 -5.28
C GLY A 58 17.38 -6.59 -6.46
N GLU A 59 17.38 -7.28 -7.61
CA GLU A 59 16.62 -6.86 -8.79
C GLU A 59 15.11 -7.06 -8.58
N PRO A 60 14.26 -6.12 -9.04
CA PRO A 60 12.82 -6.29 -8.96
C PRO A 60 12.33 -7.48 -9.79
N VAL A 61 11.48 -8.32 -9.20
CA VAL A 61 10.81 -9.41 -9.91
C VAL A 61 9.82 -8.89 -10.95
N TRP A 62 9.15 -7.78 -10.63
CA TRP A 62 8.28 -7.04 -11.55
C TRP A 62 8.74 -5.59 -11.69
N PRO A 63 8.48 -4.93 -12.83
CA PRO A 63 8.86 -3.54 -13.02
C PRO A 63 8.32 -2.61 -11.93
N ILE A 64 9.21 -1.77 -11.39
CA ILE A 64 8.86 -0.69 -10.46
C ILE A 64 8.69 0.58 -11.29
N VAL A 65 7.48 1.13 -11.29
CA VAL A 65 7.14 2.31 -12.08
C VAL A 65 7.38 3.56 -11.23
N GLU A 66 8.31 4.40 -11.69
CA GLU A 66 8.53 5.73 -11.13
C GLU A 66 7.42 6.69 -11.54
N ARG A 67 6.94 7.49 -10.59
CA ARG A 67 5.90 8.50 -10.80
C ARG A 67 6.37 9.84 -10.30
N ALA A 68 6.10 10.89 -11.07
CA ALA A 68 6.31 12.26 -10.60
C ALA A 68 5.53 12.52 -9.32
N VAL A 69 6.19 13.11 -8.33
CA VAL A 69 5.58 13.48 -7.04
C VAL A 69 5.48 15.01 -6.90
N PRO A 70 4.55 15.51 -6.07
CA PRO A 70 4.48 16.95 -5.79
C PRO A 70 5.83 17.49 -5.29
N GLN A 71 6.22 18.66 -5.80
CA GLN A 71 7.41 19.37 -5.34
C GLN A 71 7.05 20.36 -4.25
N SER A 72 7.92 20.52 -3.26
CA SER A 72 7.68 21.44 -2.16
C SER A 72 7.89 22.88 -2.58
N THR A 73 7.04 23.77 -2.06
CA THR A 73 7.22 25.23 -2.13
C THR A 73 7.71 25.81 -0.80
N VAL A 74 7.94 24.98 0.22
CA VAL A 74 8.39 25.40 1.54
C VAL A 74 9.88 25.73 1.49
N PRO A 75 10.31 26.94 1.88
CA PRO A 75 11.72 27.31 1.86
C PRO A 75 12.59 26.35 2.69
N GLY A 76 13.61 25.77 2.06
CA GLY A 76 14.55 24.85 2.69
C GLY A 76 14.13 23.37 2.68
N GLU A 77 12.87 23.06 2.39
CA GLU A 77 12.43 21.68 2.17
C GLU A 77 12.90 21.20 0.79
N ARG A 78 13.42 19.96 0.73
CA ARG A 78 13.85 19.35 -0.51
C ARG A 78 12.89 18.22 -0.85
N THR A 79 12.53 18.11 -2.12
CA THR A 79 11.75 16.99 -2.66
C THR A 79 12.57 16.24 -3.70
N VAL A 80 12.12 15.04 -4.04
CA VAL A 80 12.63 14.27 -5.18
C VAL A 80 11.66 14.39 -6.35
N ALA A 81 12.16 14.24 -7.59
CA ALA A 81 11.31 14.35 -8.79
C ALA A 81 10.28 13.22 -8.88
N THR A 82 10.65 11.99 -8.52
CA THR A 82 9.80 10.80 -8.62
C THR A 82 9.87 9.92 -7.38
N GLN A 83 8.85 9.08 -7.18
CA GLN A 83 8.84 7.96 -6.24
C GLN A 83 8.22 6.72 -6.93
N PRO A 84 8.54 5.49 -6.49
CA PRO A 84 7.81 4.28 -6.89
C PRO A 84 6.31 4.39 -6.61
N GLY A 85 5.46 4.07 -7.60
CA GLY A 85 4.01 4.09 -7.40
C GLY A 85 3.17 3.60 -8.58
N LYS A 86 2.13 2.82 -8.28
CA LYS A 86 1.06 2.47 -9.23
C LYS A 86 -0.31 2.78 -8.65
N TRP A 87 -1.27 3.07 -9.52
CA TRP A 87 -2.68 3.11 -9.13
C TRP A 87 -3.09 1.74 -8.59
N GLN A 88 -3.81 1.75 -7.46
CA GLN A 88 -4.40 0.57 -6.88
C GLN A 88 -5.91 0.59 -7.14
N THR A 89 -6.51 -0.58 -7.31
CA THR A 89 -7.96 -0.76 -7.39
C THR A 89 -8.43 -1.50 -6.15
N LEU A 90 -9.53 -1.05 -5.55
CA LEU A 90 -10.18 -1.66 -4.41
C LEU A 90 -11.63 -1.92 -4.75
N ASP A 91 -12.07 -3.18 -4.65
CA ASP A 91 -13.49 -3.52 -4.60
C ASP A 91 -13.85 -3.85 -3.14
N ILE A 92 -14.78 -3.09 -2.58
CA ILE A 92 -15.18 -3.19 -1.18
C ILE A 92 -16.66 -3.52 -1.12
N THR A 93 -16.99 -4.60 -0.43
CA THR A 93 -18.37 -5.00 -0.15
C THR A 93 -18.63 -4.88 1.34
N LEU A 94 -19.69 -4.17 1.71
CA LEU A 94 -20.15 -4.02 3.08
C LEU A 94 -21.61 -4.49 3.17
N VAL A 95 -21.85 -5.57 3.93
CA VAL A 95 -23.19 -6.14 4.14
C VAL A 95 -23.32 -6.51 5.61
N ASP A 96 -24.38 -6.08 6.29
CA ASP A 96 -24.67 -6.45 7.70
C ASP A 96 -23.44 -6.39 8.63
N ARG A 97 -22.68 -5.28 8.53
CA ARG A 97 -21.43 -5.02 9.28
C ARG A 97 -20.30 -6.02 9.00
N HIS A 98 -20.31 -6.71 7.89
CA HIS A 98 -19.20 -7.52 7.42
C HIS A 98 -18.58 -6.88 6.19
N ILE A 99 -17.25 -6.89 6.16
CA ILE A 99 -16.47 -6.29 5.08
C ILE A 99 -15.72 -7.37 4.30
N THR A 100 -15.76 -7.24 2.97
CA THR A 100 -14.87 -7.95 2.05
C THR A 100 -14.10 -6.93 1.23
N VAL A 101 -12.80 -7.13 1.06
CA VAL A 101 -11.93 -6.23 0.29
C VAL A 101 -11.11 -7.03 -0.71
N ILE A 102 -11.19 -6.63 -1.97
CA ILE A 102 -10.36 -7.12 -3.07
C ILE A 102 -9.43 -5.97 -3.50
N LEU A 103 -8.13 -6.15 -3.30
CA LEU A 103 -7.09 -5.21 -3.71
C LEU A 103 -6.40 -5.73 -4.98
N ASN A 104 -6.52 -4.98 -6.08
CA ASN A 104 -5.98 -5.34 -7.40
C ASN A 104 -6.36 -6.75 -7.86
N GLY A 105 -7.61 -7.15 -7.67
CA GLY A 105 -8.10 -8.49 -8.03
C GLY A 105 -7.74 -9.59 -7.02
N THR A 106 -6.98 -9.29 -5.95
CA THR A 106 -6.68 -10.25 -4.88
C THR A 106 -7.54 -9.97 -3.66
N LYS A 107 -8.30 -10.96 -3.18
CA LYS A 107 -9.08 -10.83 -1.95
C LYS A 107 -8.12 -10.81 -0.74
N ILE A 108 -8.19 -9.75 0.06
CA ILE A 108 -7.33 -9.54 1.25
C ILE A 108 -8.09 -9.52 2.57
N ILE A 109 -9.40 -9.26 2.52
CA ILE A 109 -10.32 -9.37 3.66
C ILE A 109 -11.54 -10.13 3.16
N ASP A 110 -11.95 -11.19 3.85
CA ASP A 110 -13.04 -12.07 3.41
C ASP A 110 -14.12 -12.16 4.49
N ASN A 111 -15.21 -11.43 4.30
CA ASN A 111 -16.37 -11.43 5.19
C ASN A 111 -16.03 -11.30 6.68
N GLU A 112 -15.19 -10.33 7.03
CA GLU A 112 -14.77 -10.11 8.41
C GLU A 112 -15.72 -9.14 9.13
N PRO A 113 -16.01 -9.35 10.43
CA PRO A 113 -16.92 -8.49 11.18
C PRO A 113 -16.27 -7.14 11.50
N LEU A 114 -17.04 -6.07 11.34
CA LEU A 114 -16.72 -4.76 11.89
C LEU A 114 -17.07 -4.75 13.38
N LEU A 115 -16.04 -4.70 14.23
CA LEU A 115 -16.21 -4.80 15.69
C LEU A 115 -16.59 -3.48 16.36
N GLY A 116 -16.28 -2.35 15.72
CA GLY A 116 -16.74 -1.05 16.20
C GLY A 116 -16.03 0.14 15.56
N CYS A 117 -16.35 1.34 16.03
CA CYS A 117 -15.65 2.58 15.67
C CYS A 117 -14.17 2.55 16.07
N THR A 118 -13.30 3.04 15.18
CA THR A 118 -11.90 3.33 15.51
C THR A 118 -11.75 4.74 16.08
N GLY A 119 -10.55 5.09 16.58
CA GLY A 119 -10.25 6.43 17.10
C GLY A 119 -10.37 7.57 16.08
N GLY A 120 -10.50 7.27 14.78
CA GLY A 120 -10.74 8.24 13.72
C GLY A 120 -12.23 8.47 13.38
N ALA A 121 -13.15 7.81 14.09
CA ALA A 121 -14.58 7.95 13.83
C ALA A 121 -15.11 9.35 14.21
N LEU A 122 -15.97 9.92 13.35
CA LEU A 122 -16.63 11.21 13.63
C LEU A 122 -17.55 11.16 14.86
N TRP A 123 -18.12 9.98 15.13
CA TRP A 123 -19.01 9.73 16.27
C TRP A 123 -18.80 8.31 16.79
N SER A 124 -19.16 8.08 18.06
CA SER A 124 -19.16 6.75 18.70
C SER A 124 -20.42 5.92 18.39
N ASN A 125 -21.46 6.53 17.82
CA ASN A 125 -22.68 5.82 17.45
C ASN A 125 -22.61 5.32 16.00
N GLU A 126 -22.39 4.02 15.83
CA GLU A 126 -22.22 3.34 14.55
C GLU A 126 -23.50 3.22 13.72
N PHE A 127 -24.67 3.38 14.35
CA PHE A 127 -25.97 3.32 13.68
C PHE A 127 -26.47 4.69 13.22
N ARG A 128 -25.72 5.75 13.51
CA ARG A 128 -26.07 7.10 13.10
C ARG A 128 -25.82 7.24 11.58
N PRO A 129 -26.82 7.70 10.81
CA PRO A 129 -26.58 8.08 9.41
C PRO A 129 -25.49 9.15 9.32
N GLY A 130 -24.58 8.99 8.36
CA GLY A 130 -23.43 9.86 8.21
C GLY A 130 -22.94 9.95 6.77
N PRO A 131 -22.05 10.90 6.48
CA PRO A 131 -21.45 11.01 5.15
C PRO A 131 -20.52 9.83 4.87
N LEU A 132 -20.32 9.49 3.58
CA LEU A 132 -19.16 8.72 3.19
C LEU A 132 -17.92 9.59 3.39
N TYR A 133 -17.08 9.21 4.34
CA TYR A 133 -15.86 9.93 4.67
C TYR A 133 -14.66 9.20 4.07
N LEU A 134 -14.03 9.81 3.06
CA LEU A 134 -12.79 9.30 2.47
C LEU A 134 -11.62 9.98 3.17
N GLN A 135 -10.91 9.21 3.99
CA GLN A 135 -9.73 9.69 4.67
C GLN A 135 -8.49 9.37 3.83
N GLY A 136 -7.73 10.42 3.52
CA GLY A 136 -6.40 10.27 2.92
C GLY A 136 -5.34 9.94 3.98
N ASP A 137 -4.09 9.92 3.57
CA ASP A 137 -2.99 10.06 4.53
C ASP A 137 -2.75 11.54 4.86
N HIS A 138 -1.70 11.87 5.59
CA HIS A 138 -1.34 13.25 5.91
C HIS A 138 -0.90 14.08 4.67
N SER A 139 -1.19 13.64 3.44
CA SER A 139 -0.84 14.27 2.17
C SER A 139 -2.00 14.29 1.17
N ALA A 140 -1.71 14.72 -0.07
CA ALA A 140 -2.71 14.83 -1.14
C ALA A 140 -3.05 13.45 -1.73
N VAL A 141 -4.14 12.85 -1.26
CA VAL A 141 -4.70 11.61 -1.86
C VAL A 141 -5.60 11.94 -3.04
N LYS A 142 -5.43 11.20 -4.14
CA LYS A 142 -6.29 11.28 -5.33
C LYS A 142 -7.16 10.03 -5.43
N TYR A 143 -8.46 10.23 -5.54
CA TYR A 143 -9.43 9.17 -5.83
C TYR A 143 -9.98 9.35 -7.25
N ARG A 144 -10.27 8.25 -7.95
CA ARG A 144 -10.90 8.29 -9.28
C ARG A 144 -11.80 7.07 -9.47
N ASN A 145 -12.81 7.19 -10.35
CA ASN A 145 -13.70 6.11 -10.74
C ASN A 145 -14.43 5.43 -9.56
N MET A 146 -14.87 6.22 -8.58
CA MET A 146 -15.63 5.69 -7.45
C MET A 146 -17.08 5.43 -7.86
N VAL A 147 -17.52 4.17 -7.68
CA VAL A 147 -18.89 3.74 -7.93
C VAL A 147 -19.46 3.19 -6.62
N LEU A 148 -20.56 3.78 -6.16
CA LEU A 148 -21.30 3.32 -4.99
C LEU A 148 -22.58 2.65 -5.47
N THR A 149 -22.71 1.36 -5.22
CA THR A 149 -23.91 0.59 -5.55
C THR A 149 -24.58 0.18 -4.26
N PRO A 150 -25.79 0.69 -3.94
CA PRO A 150 -26.55 0.20 -2.81
C PRO A 150 -26.83 -1.29 -3.00
N VAL A 151 -26.48 -2.09 -1.98
CA VAL A 151 -26.99 -3.46 -1.88
C VAL A 151 -28.39 -3.35 -1.29
N VAL A 152 -29.41 -3.29 -2.16
CA VAL A 152 -30.81 -3.34 -1.78
C VAL A 152 -31.27 -4.79 -1.81
N ASN A 153 -31.80 -5.25 -0.68
CA ASN A 153 -32.59 -6.50 -0.61
C ASN A 153 -33.99 -6.27 -1.16
#